data_AF-A0A7J6PM87-F1
#
_entry.id   AF-A0A7J6PM87-F1
#
_cell.length_a   1.000
_cell.length_b   1.000
_cell.length_c   1.000
_cell.angle_alpha   90.00
_cell.angle_beta   90.00
_cell.angle_gamma   90.00
#
_symmetry.space_group_name_H-M   'P 1'
#
loop_
_entity.id
_entity.type
_entity.pdbx_description
1 polymer ?
#
loop_
_entity_poly.entity_id
_entity_poly.type
_entity_poly.pdbx_seq_one_letter_code
_entity_poly.pdbx_strand_id
1 'polypeptide(L)'
;MRFFANYFLMTLLVVVDGTCNEAEKEKITGKLFPNFLYKCSLAAKLDTSAIAPCLEGPCQISSECANCFNDFGACASKNCGILCFAAGTLSDKCRNCVAHKCNAPLSKCTGLTKPLSAPTGEGDKCLSSVLRSTPFASLALQMRFFANYILLTLLVVVDGTCNEADKQKVTGELFPNYLYRCSLAARLDTSSIAPCLEGPCQISSGCANCFNNFGACALSNCGFRCFFFGTLSATCRNCVAEGCNAQLLQCTGLTKPLSAPTGEGDRCL
;
A
#
# COMPACT_ATOMS: atom_id res chain seq x y z
N MET A 1 -3.03 19.62 -63.37
CA MET A 1 -3.56 20.45 -62.27
C MET A 1 -4.32 19.51 -61.34
N ARG A 2 -3.73 19.11 -60.21
CA ARG A 2 -4.19 19.38 -58.81
C ARG A 2 -5.70 19.11 -58.62
N PHE A 3 -6.17 18.25 -57.72
CA PHE A 3 -5.90 18.26 -56.28
C PHE A 3 -6.21 16.90 -55.62
N PHE A 4 -5.39 16.55 -54.63
CA PHE A 4 -5.64 15.54 -53.60
C PHE A 4 -6.90 15.89 -52.78
N ALA A 5 -7.75 14.90 -52.48
CA ALA A 5 -8.68 14.98 -51.35
C ALA A 5 -8.64 13.65 -50.60
N ASN A 6 -7.89 13.67 -49.50
CA ASN A 6 -7.80 12.63 -48.48
C ASN A 6 -9.18 12.23 -47.98
N TYR A 7 -9.57 10.98 -48.17
CA TYR A 7 -10.53 10.31 -47.30
C TYR A 7 -9.82 9.96 -45.99
N PHE A 8 -9.66 10.94 -45.10
CA PHE A 8 -9.27 10.67 -43.72
C PHE A 8 -10.52 10.14 -43.02
N LEU A 9 -10.60 8.80 -42.92
CA LEU A 9 -11.56 8.08 -42.11
C LEU A 9 -11.34 8.51 -40.65
N MET A 10 -12.04 9.57 -40.23
CA MET A 10 -12.07 10.00 -38.84
C MET A 10 -12.86 8.94 -38.08
N THR A 11 -12.14 7.90 -37.64
CA THR A 11 -12.65 6.96 -36.66
C THR A 11 -12.88 7.79 -35.41
N LEU A 12 -14.15 8.16 -35.20
CA LEU A 12 -14.61 8.82 -33.99
C LEU A 12 -14.40 7.83 -32.85
N LEU A 13 -13.17 7.79 -32.31
CA LEU A 13 -12.92 7.26 -30.99
C LEU A 13 -13.80 8.12 -30.09
N VAL A 14 -14.89 7.55 -29.58
CA VAL A 14 -15.62 8.13 -28.48
C VAL A 14 -14.64 8.16 -27.32
N VAL A 15 -13.91 9.27 -27.20
CA VAL A 15 -13.24 9.65 -25.96
C VAL A 15 -14.39 9.77 -24.97
N VAL A 16 -14.49 8.84 -24.03
CA VAL A 16 -15.31 9.07 -22.85
C VAL A 16 -14.58 10.17 -22.10
N ASP A 17 -14.99 11.42 -22.32
CA ASP A 17 -14.47 12.62 -21.66
C ASP A 17 -14.76 12.52 -20.16
N GLY A 18 -13.87 11.85 -19.43
CA GLY A 18 -13.80 11.90 -17.98
C GLY A 18 -12.96 13.08 -17.53
N THR A 19 -13.08 13.47 -16.26
CA THR A 19 -12.31 14.56 -15.66
C THR A 19 -10.83 14.23 -15.51
N CYS A 20 -10.46 12.94 -15.50
CA CYS A 20 -9.07 12.51 -15.49
C CYS A 20 -8.47 12.55 -16.91
N ASN A 21 -7.32 13.20 -17.05
CA ASN A 21 -6.55 13.18 -18.29
C ASN A 21 -5.79 11.85 -18.48
N GLU A 22 -5.22 11.63 -19.67
CA GLU A 22 -4.54 10.36 -19.98
C GLU A 22 -3.32 10.05 -19.10
N ALA A 23 -2.58 11.08 -18.65
CA ALA A 23 -1.46 10.88 -17.74
C ALA A 23 -1.93 10.44 -16.35
N GLU A 24 -3.08 10.94 -15.89
CA GLU A 24 -3.71 10.52 -14.65
C GLU A 24 -4.29 9.11 -14.77
N LYS A 25 -4.93 8.78 -15.90
CA LYS A 25 -5.42 7.44 -16.20
C LYS A 25 -4.32 6.39 -16.10
N GLU A 26 -3.12 6.68 -16.59
CA GLU A 26 -1.95 5.81 -16.43
C GLU A 26 -1.55 5.62 -14.96
N LYS A 27 -1.58 6.67 -14.14
CA LYS A 27 -1.28 6.59 -12.70
C LYS A 27 -2.32 5.76 -11.96
N ILE A 28 -3.61 6.03 -12.19
CA ILE A 28 -4.71 5.40 -11.44
C ILE A 28 -4.96 3.94 -11.85
N THR A 29 -4.53 3.54 -13.06
CA THR A 29 -4.55 2.13 -13.49
C THR A 29 -3.30 1.36 -13.08
N GLY A 30 -2.29 2.05 -12.53
CA GLY A 30 -1.09 1.42 -12.02
C GLY A 30 -1.37 0.46 -10.86
N LYS A 31 -0.61 -0.63 -10.77
CA LYS A 31 -0.80 -1.69 -9.76
C LYS A 31 -0.76 -1.21 -8.31
N LEU A 32 -0.07 -0.11 -8.05
CA LEU A 32 0.09 0.46 -6.70
C LEU A 32 -1.06 1.40 -6.30
N PHE A 33 -1.75 1.98 -7.27
CA PHE A 33 -2.75 3.00 -7.01
C PHE A 33 -3.94 2.51 -6.16
N PRO A 34 -4.53 1.32 -6.39
CA PRO A 34 -5.60 0.82 -5.54
C PRO A 34 -5.24 0.73 -4.06
N ASN A 35 -4.00 0.35 -3.75
CA ASN A 35 -3.52 0.26 -2.36
C ASN A 35 -3.26 1.64 -1.76
N PHE A 36 -2.73 2.58 -2.55
CA PHE A 36 -2.58 3.97 -2.12
C PHE A 36 -3.95 4.64 -1.85
N LEU A 37 -4.91 4.45 -2.75
CA LEU A 37 -6.29 4.92 -2.59
C LEU A 37 -6.96 4.31 -1.34
N TYR A 38 -6.73 3.02 -1.08
CA TYR A 38 -7.21 2.35 0.12
C TYR A 38 -6.63 3.00 1.39
N LYS A 39 -5.32 3.30 1.41
CA LYS A 39 -4.67 4.03 2.51
C LYS A 39 -5.26 5.42 2.71
N CYS A 40 -5.46 6.19 1.65
CA CYS A 40 -6.13 7.49 1.71
C CYS A 40 -7.54 7.38 2.32
N SER A 41 -8.29 6.33 1.94
CA SER A 41 -9.63 6.07 2.45
C SER A 41 -9.64 5.72 3.95
N LEU A 42 -8.61 5.03 4.44
CA LEU A 42 -8.44 4.75 5.87
C LEU A 42 -8.04 6.02 6.65
N ALA A 43 -7.09 6.79 6.11
CA ALA A 43 -6.62 8.04 6.72
C ALA A 43 -7.74 9.09 6.83
N ALA A 44 -8.67 9.08 5.87
CA ALA A 44 -9.86 9.90 5.84
C ALA A 44 -10.84 9.64 7.02
N LYS A 45 -10.74 8.51 7.74
CA LYS A 45 -11.59 8.20 8.91
C LYS A 45 -13.10 8.48 8.69
N LEU A 46 -13.63 8.06 7.54
CA LEU A 46 -15.01 8.28 7.07
C LEU A 46 -15.34 9.68 6.53
N ASP A 47 -14.41 10.64 6.62
CA ASP A 47 -14.52 11.93 5.96
C ASP A 47 -14.03 11.83 4.50
N THR A 48 -14.95 11.56 3.59
CA THR A 48 -14.62 11.37 2.17
C THR A 48 -14.03 12.61 1.52
N SER A 49 -14.13 13.81 2.12
CA SER A 49 -13.51 15.03 1.60
C SER A 49 -11.98 15.01 1.71
N ALA A 50 -11.42 14.20 2.60
CA ALA A 50 -9.98 14.06 2.80
C ALA A 50 -9.30 13.11 1.79
N ILE A 51 -10.05 12.41 0.93
CA ILE A 51 -9.49 11.47 -0.04
C ILE A 51 -8.79 12.24 -1.18
N ALA A 52 -9.43 13.26 -1.75
CA ALA A 52 -8.88 14.07 -2.84
C ALA A 52 -7.54 14.72 -2.49
N PRO A 53 -7.39 15.49 -1.39
CA PRO A 53 -6.10 16.07 -1.03
C PRO A 53 -5.01 15.01 -0.76
N CYS A 54 -5.40 13.80 -0.33
CA CYS A 54 -4.47 12.68 -0.18
C CYS A 54 -3.94 12.14 -1.51
N LEU A 55 -4.69 12.27 -2.60
CA LEU A 55 -4.27 11.88 -3.96
C LEU A 55 -3.50 13.00 -4.67
N GLU A 56 -3.89 14.25 -4.46
CA GLU A 56 -3.32 15.42 -5.16
C GLU A 56 -1.81 15.56 -4.97
N GLY A 57 -1.31 15.43 -3.73
CA GLY A 57 0.11 15.60 -3.45
C GLY A 57 0.98 14.45 -3.99
N PRO A 58 0.88 13.23 -3.41
CA PRO A 58 1.79 12.12 -3.74
C PRO A 58 1.57 11.53 -5.14
N CYS A 59 0.37 11.62 -5.70
CA CYS A 59 0.08 11.10 -7.05
C CYS A 59 0.14 12.17 -8.13
N GLN A 60 0.18 13.46 -7.76
CA GLN A 60 0.03 14.57 -8.70
C GLN A 60 -1.19 14.35 -9.61
N ILE A 61 -2.33 14.05 -8.98
CA ILE A 61 -3.64 13.94 -9.65
C ILE A 61 -4.33 15.29 -9.47
N SER A 62 -4.93 15.81 -10.52
CA SER A 62 -5.72 17.05 -10.49
C SER A 62 -6.88 16.93 -9.50
N SER A 63 -7.29 18.07 -8.94
CA SER A 63 -8.44 18.12 -8.04
C SER A 63 -9.71 17.59 -8.70
N GLU A 64 -9.92 17.85 -9.99
CA GLU A 64 -11.07 17.36 -10.74
C GLU A 64 -11.09 15.82 -10.86
N CYS A 65 -9.94 15.19 -11.10
CA CYS A 65 -9.81 13.74 -11.14
C CYS A 65 -9.86 13.13 -9.73
N ALA A 66 -9.23 13.77 -8.74
CA ALA A 66 -9.21 13.34 -7.34
C ALA A 66 -10.62 13.34 -6.72
N ASN A 67 -11.47 14.30 -7.09
CA ASN A 67 -12.85 14.38 -6.65
C ASN A 67 -13.71 13.19 -7.11
N CYS A 68 -13.40 12.55 -8.24
CA CYS A 68 -14.06 11.29 -8.62
C CYS A 68 -13.88 10.20 -7.55
N PHE A 69 -12.75 10.20 -6.85
CA PHE A 69 -12.46 9.24 -5.79
C PHE A 69 -13.11 9.63 -4.46
N ASN A 70 -13.33 10.92 -4.19
CA ASN A 70 -14.20 11.38 -3.10
C ASN A 70 -15.63 10.84 -3.29
N ASP A 71 -16.20 11.06 -4.48
CA ASP A 71 -17.55 10.62 -4.82
C ASP A 71 -17.68 9.09 -4.78
N PHE A 72 -16.65 8.38 -5.23
CA PHE A 72 -16.58 6.94 -5.13
C PHE A 72 -16.53 6.45 -3.67
N GLY A 73 -15.73 7.10 -2.81
CA GLY A 73 -15.70 6.84 -1.38
C GLY A 73 -17.06 7.09 -0.71
N ALA A 74 -17.72 8.20 -1.07
CA ALA A 74 -19.06 8.53 -0.59
C ALA A 74 -20.10 7.49 -1.03
N CYS A 75 -20.02 7.03 -2.28
CA CYS A 75 -20.85 5.94 -2.80
C CYS A 75 -20.63 4.65 -2.00
N ALA A 76 -19.37 4.25 -1.80
CA ALA A 76 -19.02 3.02 -1.10
C ALA A 76 -19.50 3.05 0.36
N SER A 77 -19.28 4.17 1.05
CA SER A 77 -19.77 4.40 2.42
C SER A 77 -21.29 4.29 2.50
N LYS A 78 -22.01 5.00 1.62
CA LYS A 78 -23.47 5.05 1.61
C LYS A 78 -24.14 3.72 1.25
N ASN A 79 -23.64 3.02 0.23
CA ASN A 79 -24.32 1.86 -0.34
C ASN A 79 -23.78 0.52 0.16
N CYS A 80 -22.53 0.48 0.61
CA CYS A 80 -21.84 -0.75 0.99
C CYS A 80 -21.26 -0.70 2.41
N GLY A 81 -21.30 0.45 3.10
CA GLY A 81 -20.65 0.65 4.39
C GLY A 81 -21.00 -0.41 5.45
N ILE A 82 -22.30 -0.70 5.65
CA ILE A 82 -22.75 -1.71 6.63
C ILE A 82 -22.23 -3.10 6.28
N LEU A 83 -22.29 -3.48 5.00
CA LEU A 83 -21.85 -4.80 4.55
C LEU A 83 -20.32 -4.93 4.60
N CYS A 84 -19.61 -3.88 4.21
CA CYS A 84 -18.15 -3.78 4.31
C CYS A 84 -17.68 -3.76 5.76
N PHE A 85 -18.45 -3.16 6.66
CA PHE A 85 -18.19 -3.19 8.10
C PHE A 85 -18.36 -4.60 8.65
N ALA A 86 -19.45 -5.29 8.32
CA ALA A 86 -19.73 -6.64 8.83
C ALA A 86 -18.79 -7.72 8.26
N ALA A 87 -18.44 -7.63 6.98
CA ALA A 87 -17.62 -8.64 6.30
C ALA A 87 -16.11 -8.30 6.28
N GLY A 88 -15.75 -7.03 6.52
CA GLY A 88 -14.41 -6.49 6.31
C GLY A 88 -14.25 -5.83 4.94
N THR A 89 -13.51 -4.73 4.90
CA THR A 89 -13.26 -3.90 3.70
C THR A 89 -12.51 -4.64 2.59
N LEU A 90 -11.70 -5.63 2.95
CA LEU A 90 -10.99 -6.52 2.02
C LEU A 90 -11.72 -7.85 1.79
N SER A 91 -13.00 -7.99 2.14
CA SER A 91 -13.77 -9.18 1.82
C SER A 91 -14.31 -9.15 0.39
N ASP A 92 -14.49 -10.32 -0.23
CA ASP A 92 -15.13 -10.43 -1.54
C ASP A 92 -16.55 -9.85 -1.53
N LYS A 93 -17.28 -10.00 -0.42
CA LYS A 93 -18.62 -9.43 -0.26
C LYS A 93 -18.59 -7.91 -0.37
N CYS A 94 -17.69 -7.26 0.37
CA CYS A 94 -17.51 -5.81 0.30
C CYS A 94 -17.09 -5.37 -1.11
N ARG A 95 -16.05 -5.99 -1.67
CA ARG A 95 -15.53 -5.67 -3.00
C ARG A 95 -16.60 -5.80 -4.09
N ASN A 96 -17.39 -6.87 -4.06
CA ASN A 96 -18.46 -7.09 -5.03
C ASN A 96 -19.57 -6.04 -4.90
N CYS A 97 -19.92 -5.63 -3.67
CA CYS A 97 -20.87 -4.54 -3.47
C CYS A 97 -20.36 -3.24 -4.08
N VAL A 98 -19.13 -2.84 -3.74
CA VAL A 98 -18.53 -1.59 -4.23
C VAL A 98 -18.38 -1.63 -5.75
N ALA A 99 -17.89 -2.74 -6.30
CA ALA A 99 -17.76 -2.92 -7.74
C ALA A 99 -19.10 -2.78 -8.46
N HIS A 100 -20.16 -3.39 -7.93
CA HIS A 100 -21.48 -3.35 -8.55
C HIS A 100 -22.19 -2.01 -8.38
N LYS A 101 -22.03 -1.32 -7.24
CA LYS A 101 -22.80 -0.12 -6.91
C LYS A 101 -22.08 1.18 -7.28
N CYS A 102 -20.74 1.17 -7.32
CA CYS A 102 -19.96 2.40 -7.37
C CYS A 102 -18.98 2.49 -8.54
N ASN A 103 -18.62 1.39 -9.22
CA ASN A 103 -17.69 1.47 -10.36
C ASN A 103 -18.28 2.19 -11.57
N ALA A 104 -19.57 2.07 -11.86
CA ALA A 104 -20.16 2.72 -13.03
C ALA A 104 -20.11 4.27 -12.93
N PRO A 105 -20.52 4.90 -11.80
CA PRO A 105 -20.29 6.33 -11.58
C PRO A 105 -18.82 6.72 -11.65
N LEU A 106 -17.93 5.92 -11.05
CA LEU A 106 -16.50 6.19 -11.06
C LEU A 106 -15.92 6.16 -12.49
N SER A 107 -16.20 5.12 -13.25
CA SER A 107 -15.78 5.00 -14.66
C SER A 107 -16.29 6.15 -15.51
N LYS A 108 -17.52 6.62 -15.27
CA LYS A 108 -18.06 7.79 -15.95
C LYS A 108 -17.31 9.06 -15.57
N CYS A 109 -16.95 9.23 -14.30
CA CYS A 109 -16.23 10.40 -13.81
C CYS A 109 -14.78 10.42 -14.31
N THR A 110 -14.04 9.32 -14.16
CA THR A 110 -12.62 9.24 -14.50
C THR A 110 -12.35 8.96 -15.98
N GLY A 111 -13.36 8.52 -16.74
CA GLY A 111 -13.18 8.05 -18.13
C GLY A 111 -12.45 6.71 -18.22
N LEU A 112 -12.41 5.93 -17.13
CA LEU A 112 -11.80 4.60 -17.12
C LEU A 112 -12.73 3.57 -17.76
N THR A 113 -12.20 2.84 -18.75
CA THR A 113 -12.90 1.73 -19.43
C THR A 113 -12.75 0.40 -18.71
N LYS A 114 -11.77 0.29 -17.79
CA LYS A 114 -11.56 -0.89 -16.95
C LYS A 114 -11.84 -0.56 -15.49
N PRO A 115 -12.44 -1.50 -14.73
CA PRO A 115 -12.57 -1.32 -13.29
C PRO A 115 -11.19 -1.25 -12.64
N LEU A 116 -11.09 -0.50 -11.54
CA LEU A 116 -9.90 -0.53 -10.71
C LEU A 116 -9.66 -1.94 -10.19
N SER A 117 -8.40 -2.35 -10.19
CA SER A 117 -7.99 -3.58 -9.51
C SER A 117 -8.32 -3.49 -8.02
N ALA A 118 -8.68 -4.62 -7.42
CA ALA A 118 -8.94 -4.67 -5.98
C ALA A 118 -7.68 -4.31 -5.19
N PRO A 119 -7.79 -3.52 -4.11
CA PRO A 119 -6.68 -3.34 -3.18
C PRO A 119 -6.37 -4.67 -2.50
N THR A 120 -5.09 -4.96 -2.36
CA THR A 120 -4.56 -6.07 -1.55
C THR A 120 -4.31 -5.64 -0.11
N GLY A 121 -4.37 -4.32 0.18
CA GLY A 121 -4.02 -3.74 1.48
C GLY A 121 -2.54 -3.37 1.61
N GLU A 122 -1.76 -3.51 0.53
CA GLU A 122 -0.29 -3.42 0.58
C GLU A 122 0.25 -2.41 -0.46
N GLY A 123 0.74 -1.26 -0.02
CA GLY A 123 1.38 -0.26 -0.88
C GLY A 123 1.15 1.18 -0.42
N ASP A 124 2.21 1.97 -0.36
CA ASP A 124 2.27 3.31 0.23
C ASP A 124 2.69 4.40 -0.77
N LYS A 125 2.96 4.02 -2.03
CA LYS A 125 3.47 4.92 -3.07
C LYS A 125 2.53 4.97 -4.26
N CYS A 126 2.16 6.19 -4.65
CA CYS A 126 1.70 6.43 -5.99
C CYS A 126 2.86 6.36 -6.97
N LEU A 127 2.62 5.86 -8.19
CA LEU A 127 3.65 5.81 -9.22
C LEU A 127 3.87 7.22 -9.77
N SER A 128 4.57 8.07 -9.02
CA SER A 128 5.08 9.35 -9.52
C SER A 128 6.37 9.06 -10.32
N SER A 129 6.21 8.82 -11.62
CA SER A 129 7.20 9.24 -12.64
C SER A 129 8.53 8.48 -12.84
N VAL A 130 8.59 7.13 -12.88
CA VAL A 130 9.90 6.44 -13.15
C VAL A 130 9.94 5.47 -14.35
N LEU A 131 8.90 5.23 -15.16
CA LEU A 131 9.05 4.28 -16.29
C LEU A 131 8.44 4.72 -17.64
N ARG A 132 8.85 5.90 -18.14
CA ARG A 132 9.01 6.18 -19.59
C ARG A 132 10.21 7.14 -19.67
N SER A 133 11.38 6.80 -20.19
CA SER A 133 11.65 6.28 -21.53
C SER A 133 13.09 5.77 -21.65
N THR A 134 13.29 4.51 -22.06
CA THR A 134 14.40 4.14 -22.96
C THR A 134 13.82 3.32 -24.11
N PRO A 135 14.08 3.69 -25.37
CA PRO A 135 13.58 2.92 -26.51
C PRO A 135 14.38 1.61 -26.63
N PHE A 136 13.73 0.49 -26.32
CA PHE A 136 14.25 -0.86 -26.59
C PHE A 136 14.14 -1.17 -28.09
N ALA A 137 15.01 -0.55 -28.88
CA ALA A 137 15.27 -0.92 -30.26
C ALA A 137 16.79 -1.04 -30.48
N SER A 138 17.42 -2.01 -29.81
CA SER A 138 18.76 -2.54 -30.16
C SER A 138 19.06 -3.84 -29.41
N LEU A 139 18.15 -4.80 -29.56
CA LEU A 139 18.13 -6.08 -28.84
C LEU A 139 19.01 -7.18 -29.48
N ALA A 140 20.03 -6.85 -30.28
CA ALA A 140 20.82 -7.86 -31.01
C ALA A 140 22.33 -7.89 -30.74
N LEU A 141 22.93 -6.87 -30.09
CA LEU A 141 24.40 -6.83 -29.92
C LEU A 141 24.92 -6.94 -28.48
N GLN A 142 24.07 -6.95 -27.45
CA GLN A 142 24.53 -7.02 -26.06
C GLN A 142 24.59 -8.43 -25.45
N MET A 143 24.15 -9.47 -26.16
CA MET A 143 24.17 -10.86 -25.65
C MET A 143 25.58 -11.42 -25.37
N ARG A 144 26.65 -10.73 -25.75
CA ARG A 144 28.04 -11.17 -25.50
C ARG A 144 28.67 -10.62 -24.21
N PHE A 145 28.04 -9.66 -23.53
CA PHE A 145 28.54 -9.13 -22.27
C PHE A 145 27.94 -9.83 -21.03
N PHE A 146 26.84 -10.57 -21.18
CA PHE A 146 26.13 -11.19 -20.05
C PHE A 146 26.76 -12.48 -19.53
N ALA A 147 27.58 -13.19 -20.32
CA ALA A 147 28.22 -14.41 -19.85
C ALA A 147 29.28 -14.17 -18.77
N ASN A 148 29.86 -12.96 -18.69
CA ASN A 148 30.92 -12.63 -17.73
C ASN A 148 30.42 -11.84 -16.50
N TYR A 149 29.13 -11.46 -16.46
CA TYR A 149 28.50 -10.79 -15.29
C TYR A 149 27.65 -11.75 -14.44
N ILE A 150 27.37 -12.96 -14.95
CA ILE A 150 26.65 -14.02 -14.23
C ILE A 150 27.46 -14.59 -13.05
N LEU A 151 28.78 -14.37 -13.01
CA LEU A 151 29.64 -14.79 -11.89
C LEU A 151 29.73 -13.75 -10.74
N LEU A 152 29.21 -12.53 -10.92
CA LEU A 152 29.31 -11.42 -9.96
C LEU A 152 27.95 -11.00 -9.35
N THR A 153 26.86 -11.69 -9.67
CA THR A 153 25.51 -11.39 -9.15
C THR A 153 24.91 -12.51 -8.26
N LEU A 154 25.75 -13.44 -7.77
CA LEU A 154 25.45 -14.11 -6.51
C LEU A 154 25.75 -13.11 -5.37
N LEU A 155 24.73 -12.78 -4.58
CA LEU A 155 24.69 -11.80 -3.47
C LEU A 155 24.24 -10.38 -3.85
N VAL A 156 23.09 -10.24 -4.52
CA VAL A 156 22.15 -9.20 -4.05
C VAL A 156 21.27 -9.86 -3.01
N VAL A 157 21.84 -10.10 -1.82
CA VAL A 157 21.00 -10.23 -0.64
C VAL A 157 20.38 -8.84 -0.48
N VAL A 158 19.06 -8.74 -0.60
CA VAL A 158 18.37 -7.54 -0.12
C VAL A 158 18.54 -7.58 1.40
N ASP A 159 19.67 -7.05 1.88
CA ASP A 159 19.87 -6.83 3.30
C ASP A 159 18.80 -5.80 3.70
N GLY A 160 17.77 -6.27 4.40
CA GLY A 160 16.81 -5.38 5.05
C GLY A 160 17.54 -4.40 5.96
N THR A 161 16.87 -3.33 6.40
CA THR A 161 17.48 -2.29 7.23
C THR A 161 17.94 -2.77 8.62
N CYS A 162 17.58 -3.99 9.03
CA CYS A 162 18.18 -4.64 10.20
C CYS A 162 19.47 -5.37 9.79
N ASN A 163 20.59 -4.99 10.41
CA ASN A 163 21.84 -5.75 10.28
C ASN A 163 21.77 -7.07 11.09
N GLU A 164 22.79 -7.92 10.98
CA GLU A 164 22.81 -9.21 11.67
C GLU A 164 22.73 -9.10 13.21
N ALA A 165 23.35 -8.08 13.80
CA ALA A 165 23.26 -7.84 15.24
C ALA A 165 21.85 -7.43 15.66
N ASP A 166 21.15 -6.65 14.83
CA ASP A 166 19.74 -6.31 15.05
C ASP A 166 18.87 -7.57 14.97
N LYS A 167 19.06 -8.40 13.92
CA LYS A 167 18.29 -9.63 13.70
C LYS A 167 18.39 -10.58 14.91
N GLN A 168 19.57 -10.72 15.50
CA GLN A 168 19.75 -11.54 16.72
C GLN A 168 18.94 -11.01 17.90
N LYS A 169 18.84 -9.69 18.07
CA LYS A 169 18.10 -9.06 19.18
C LYS A 169 16.59 -9.17 18.98
N VAL A 170 16.11 -8.90 17.76
CA VAL A 170 14.66 -8.87 17.48
C VAL A 170 14.04 -10.26 17.35
N THR A 171 14.85 -11.30 17.12
CA THR A 171 14.40 -12.70 17.13
C THR A 171 14.45 -13.35 18.51
N GLY A 172 14.96 -12.64 19.52
CA GLY A 172 14.97 -13.11 20.91
C GLY A 172 13.56 -13.25 21.50
N GLU A 173 13.40 -14.17 22.45
CA GLU A 173 12.08 -14.50 23.04
C GLU A 173 11.42 -13.33 23.79
N LEU A 174 12.22 -12.39 24.31
CA LEU A 174 11.73 -11.22 25.05
C LEU A 174 11.22 -10.10 24.13
N PHE A 175 11.76 -10.03 22.91
CA PHE A 175 11.49 -8.94 21.99
C PHE A 175 10.00 -8.77 21.64
N PRO A 176 9.23 -9.84 21.30
CA PRO A 176 7.80 -9.69 20.98
C PRO A 176 6.97 -9.04 22.09
N ASN A 177 7.20 -9.43 23.35
CA ASN A 177 6.47 -8.88 24.50
C ASN A 177 6.89 -7.43 24.79
N TYR A 178 8.17 -7.11 24.61
CA TYR A 178 8.66 -5.73 24.75
C TYR A 178 8.13 -4.81 23.64
N LEU A 179 8.14 -5.29 22.38
CA LEU A 179 7.53 -4.59 21.25
C LEU A 179 6.04 -4.34 21.48
N TYR A 180 5.34 -5.31 22.05
CA TYR A 180 3.93 -5.17 22.43
C TYR A 180 3.74 -4.07 23.48
N ARG A 181 4.59 -4.01 24.52
CA ARG A 181 4.59 -2.90 25.50
C ARG A 181 4.80 -1.54 24.83
N CYS A 182 5.79 -1.42 23.95
CA CYS A 182 6.04 -0.19 23.20
C CYS A 182 4.83 0.22 22.35
N SER A 183 4.14 -0.76 21.75
CA SER A 183 2.94 -0.53 20.94
C SER A 183 1.75 -0.04 21.77
N LEU A 184 1.58 -0.53 23.00
CA LEU A 184 0.56 -0.03 23.93
C LEU A 184 0.91 1.38 24.44
N ALA A 185 2.18 1.61 24.80
CA ALA A 185 2.68 2.90 25.26
C ALA A 185 2.54 4.01 24.19
N ALA A 186 2.63 3.64 22.91
CA ALA A 186 2.46 4.52 21.78
C ALA A 186 1.05 5.15 21.67
N ARG A 187 0.01 4.59 22.32
CA ARG A 187 -1.35 5.18 22.36
C ARG A 187 -1.87 5.72 21.02
N LEU A 188 -1.77 4.91 19.96
CA LEU A 188 -2.15 5.25 18.58
C LEU A 188 -1.20 6.22 17.84
N ASP A 189 -0.15 6.69 18.47
CA ASP A 189 0.95 7.45 17.86
C ASP A 189 2.18 6.55 17.67
N THR A 190 2.28 5.95 16.50
CA THR A 190 3.33 4.95 16.22
C THR A 190 4.74 5.55 16.18
N SER A 191 4.87 6.87 16.05
CA SER A 191 6.17 7.55 16.06
C SER A 191 7.00 7.29 17.32
N SER A 192 6.33 6.93 18.42
CA SER A 192 6.95 6.58 19.70
C SER A 192 7.50 5.14 19.76
N ILE A 193 7.18 4.27 18.79
CA ILE A 193 7.61 2.87 18.80
C ILE A 193 9.10 2.74 18.55
N ALA A 194 9.64 3.40 17.52
CA ALA A 194 11.07 3.35 17.20
C ALA A 194 11.95 3.79 18.39
N PRO A 195 11.76 4.97 19.02
CA PRO A 195 12.58 5.38 20.16
C PRO A 195 12.39 4.48 21.40
N CYS A 196 11.22 3.84 21.56
CA CYS A 196 11.00 2.87 22.64
C CYS A 196 11.87 1.60 22.50
N LEU A 197 12.27 1.26 21.26
CA LEU A 197 13.09 0.09 20.94
C LEU A 197 14.59 0.42 20.88
N GLU A 198 14.99 1.53 20.25
CA GLU A 198 16.40 1.83 19.95
C GLU A 198 17.33 1.73 21.16
N GLY A 199 16.99 2.40 22.27
CA GLY A 199 17.82 2.35 23.48
C GLY A 199 17.76 0.99 24.19
N PRO A 200 16.58 0.55 24.64
CA PRO A 200 16.45 -0.66 25.46
C PRO A 200 16.74 -1.97 24.73
N CYS A 201 16.49 -2.04 23.42
CA CYS A 201 16.82 -3.19 22.59
C CYS A 201 18.19 -3.07 21.92
N GLN A 202 18.83 -1.90 22.00
CA GLN A 202 20.11 -1.61 21.34
C GLN A 202 20.12 -1.98 19.85
N ILE A 203 19.01 -1.78 19.15
CA ILE A 203 18.89 -2.02 17.71
C ILE A 203 19.17 -0.74 16.93
N SER A 204 19.60 -0.87 15.68
CA SER A 204 19.79 0.28 14.79
C SER A 204 18.48 1.02 14.54
N SER A 205 18.57 2.32 14.28
CA SER A 205 17.41 3.16 13.95
C SER A 205 16.70 2.72 12.67
N GLY A 206 17.46 2.22 11.69
CA GLY A 206 16.90 1.62 10.49
C GLY A 206 16.01 0.41 10.78
N CYS A 207 16.43 -0.44 11.73
CA CYS A 207 15.66 -1.59 12.17
C CYS A 207 14.46 -1.19 13.04
N ALA A 208 14.63 -0.26 13.98
CA ALA A 208 13.56 0.26 14.82
C ALA A 208 12.42 0.89 14.00
N ASN A 209 12.77 1.59 12.91
CA ASN A 209 11.79 2.16 11.99
C ASN A 209 10.96 1.11 11.25
N CYS A 210 11.47 -0.11 11.02
CA CYS A 210 10.63 -1.20 10.50
C CYS A 210 9.48 -1.54 11.45
N PHE A 211 9.74 -1.56 12.75
CA PHE A 211 8.72 -1.86 13.76
C PHE A 211 7.74 -0.70 13.97
N ASN A 212 8.20 0.54 13.85
CA ASN A 212 7.29 1.70 13.77
C ASN A 212 6.35 1.57 12.57
N ASN A 213 6.88 1.31 11.37
CA ASN A 213 6.08 1.14 10.16
C ASN A 213 5.12 -0.06 10.27
N PHE A 214 5.56 -1.14 10.89
CA PHE A 214 4.73 -2.31 11.18
C PHE A 214 3.59 -1.96 12.15
N GLY A 215 3.88 -1.20 13.21
CA GLY A 215 2.86 -0.66 14.11
C GLY A 215 1.86 0.25 13.39
N ALA A 216 2.33 1.10 12.47
CA ALA A 216 1.47 1.95 11.65
C ALA A 216 0.58 1.12 10.70
N CYS A 217 1.12 0.06 10.11
CA CYS A 217 0.35 -0.90 9.33
C CYS A 217 -0.71 -1.60 10.19
N ALA A 218 -0.33 -2.11 11.37
CA ALA A 218 -1.25 -2.80 12.27
C ALA A 218 -2.37 -1.86 12.76
N LEU A 219 -2.05 -0.60 13.08
CA LEU A 219 -3.02 0.39 13.50
C LEU A 219 -3.99 0.75 12.36
N SER A 220 -3.48 1.00 11.15
CA SER A 220 -4.30 1.41 10.01
C SER A 220 -5.17 0.28 9.45
N ASN A 221 -4.63 -0.93 9.32
CA ASN A 221 -5.32 -2.06 8.70
C ASN A 221 -6.09 -2.93 9.70
N CYS A 222 -5.61 -3.01 10.94
CA CYS A 222 -6.14 -3.94 11.94
C CYS A 222 -6.59 -3.26 13.24
N GLY A 223 -6.36 -1.95 13.41
CA GLY A 223 -6.61 -1.22 14.66
C GLY A 223 -8.03 -1.39 15.19
N PHE A 224 -9.04 -1.35 14.32
CA PHE A 224 -10.43 -1.58 14.71
C PHE A 224 -10.68 -3.02 15.21
N ARG A 225 -10.15 -4.04 14.52
CA ARG A 225 -10.28 -5.45 14.95
C ARG A 225 -9.57 -5.67 16.28
N CYS A 226 -8.38 -5.10 16.43
CA CYS A 226 -7.58 -5.20 17.64
C CYS A 226 -8.19 -4.44 18.82
N PHE A 227 -8.85 -3.32 18.58
CA PHE A 227 -9.59 -2.58 19.60
C PHE A 227 -10.82 -3.38 20.08
N PHE A 228 -11.61 -3.92 19.14
CA PHE A 228 -12.89 -4.56 19.47
C PHE A 228 -12.74 -5.97 20.05
N PHE A 229 -11.84 -6.78 19.49
CA PHE A 229 -11.62 -8.16 19.94
C PHE A 229 -10.47 -8.30 20.94
N GLY A 230 -9.71 -7.23 21.18
CA GLY A 230 -8.50 -7.24 22.00
C GLY A 230 -7.24 -7.50 21.17
N THR A 231 -6.14 -6.85 21.55
CA THR A 231 -4.86 -6.87 20.83
C THR A 231 -4.15 -8.23 20.90
N LEU A 232 -4.46 -9.07 21.90
CA LEU A 232 -4.01 -10.45 22.02
C LEU A 232 -5.03 -11.47 21.49
N SER A 233 -6.06 -11.06 20.77
CA SER A 233 -7.00 -12.01 20.15
C SER A 233 -6.42 -12.65 18.90
N ALA A 234 -6.84 -13.87 18.60
CA ALA A 234 -6.52 -14.52 17.33
C ALA A 234 -7.00 -13.69 16.12
N THR A 235 -8.16 -13.05 16.23
CA THR A 235 -8.72 -12.17 15.19
C THR A 235 -7.81 -10.99 14.87
N CYS A 236 -7.26 -10.32 15.90
CA CYS A 236 -6.29 -9.24 15.73
C CYS A 236 -4.99 -9.76 15.11
N ARG A 237 -4.42 -10.83 15.70
CA ARG A 237 -3.14 -11.38 15.24
C ARG A 237 -3.18 -11.87 13.80
N ASN A 238 -4.25 -12.53 13.39
CA ASN A 238 -4.39 -13.02 12.02
C ASN A 238 -4.47 -11.85 11.02
N CYS A 239 -5.19 -10.78 11.36
CA CYS A 239 -5.22 -9.57 10.52
C CYS A 239 -3.82 -8.98 10.36
N VAL A 240 -3.07 -8.83 11.46
CA VAL A 240 -1.71 -8.28 11.41
C VAL A 240 -0.79 -9.21 10.63
N ALA A 241 -0.93 -10.51 10.82
CA ALA A 241 -0.10 -11.49 10.13
C ALA A 241 -0.32 -11.51 8.61
N GLU A 242 -1.57 -11.42 8.17
CA GLU A 242 -1.94 -11.42 6.75
C GLU A 242 -1.66 -10.07 6.09
N GLY A 243 -1.89 -8.96 6.81
CA GLY A 243 -1.84 -7.61 6.23
C GLY A 243 -0.50 -6.88 6.36
N CYS A 244 0.35 -7.26 7.33
CA CYS A 244 1.52 -6.44 7.69
C CYS A 244 2.85 -7.21 7.76
N ASN A 245 2.85 -8.54 7.89
CA ASN A 245 4.10 -9.29 8.03
C ASN A 245 4.97 -9.23 6.79
N ALA A 246 4.41 -9.24 5.58
CA ALA A 246 5.20 -9.20 4.35
C ALA A 246 6.10 -7.96 4.29
N GLN A 247 5.54 -6.78 4.58
CA GLN A 247 6.29 -5.53 4.69
C GLN A 247 7.33 -5.56 5.80
N LEU A 248 7.01 -6.14 6.96
CA LEU A 248 7.96 -6.28 8.05
C LEU A 248 9.15 -7.15 7.66
N LEU A 249 8.92 -8.29 7.01
CA LEU A 249 9.97 -9.20 6.55
C LEU A 249 10.84 -8.54 5.47
N GLN A 250 10.21 -7.82 4.54
CA GLN A 250 10.93 -7.06 3.52
C GLN A 250 11.80 -5.96 4.15
N CYS A 251 11.28 -5.24 5.13
CA CYS A 251 12.01 -4.16 5.80
C CYS A 251 13.16 -4.70 6.65
N THR A 252 12.90 -5.72 7.47
CA THR A 252 13.88 -6.26 8.43
C THR A 252 14.86 -7.25 7.82
N GLY A 253 14.54 -7.85 6.66
CA GLY A 253 15.32 -8.95 6.10
C GLY A 253 15.24 -10.25 6.93
N LEU A 254 14.23 -10.37 7.81
CA LEU A 254 13.94 -11.61 8.52
C LEU A 254 13.32 -12.64 7.57
N THR A 255 13.60 -13.92 7.80
CA THR A 255 13.09 -15.02 6.97
C THR A 255 11.75 -15.58 7.48
N LYS A 256 11.37 -15.24 8.71
CA LYS A 256 10.13 -15.68 9.35
C LYS A 256 9.51 -14.54 10.16
N PRO A 257 8.17 -14.46 10.25
CA PRO A 257 7.51 -13.52 11.14
C PRO A 257 7.96 -13.68 12.59
N LEU A 258 7.88 -12.59 13.34
CA LEU A 258 8.08 -12.63 14.78
C LEU A 258 7.01 -13.50 15.44
N SER A 259 7.41 -14.17 16.52
CA SER A 259 6.47 -14.86 17.40
C SER A 259 5.43 -13.88 17.94
N ALA A 260 4.20 -14.35 18.10
CA ALA A 260 3.15 -13.53 18.70
C ALA A 260 3.49 -13.19 20.16
N PRO A 261 3.19 -11.97 20.63
CA PRO A 261 3.32 -11.65 22.05
C PRO A 261 2.33 -12.47 22.87
N THR A 262 2.76 -12.86 24.06
CA THR A 262 1.93 -13.51 25.09
C THR A 262 1.45 -12.52 26.15
N GLY A 263 2.04 -11.31 26.20
CA GLY A 263 1.70 -10.22 27.11
C GLY A 263 2.68 -9.05 26.99
N GLU A 264 2.64 -8.12 27.94
CA GLU A 264 3.64 -7.05 28.05
C GLU A 264 4.98 -7.59 28.58
N GLY A 265 6.08 -7.04 28.07
CA GLY A 265 7.44 -7.35 28.51
C GLY A 265 8.17 -6.10 28.98
N ASP A 266 8.81 -6.19 30.15
CA ASP A 266 9.52 -5.05 30.75
C ASP A 266 10.94 -4.86 30.20
N ARG A 267 11.50 -5.89 29.56
CA ARG A 267 12.87 -5.91 29.05
C ARG A 267 12.90 -6.41 27.61
N CYS A 268 13.81 -5.83 26.82
CA CYS A 268 13.97 -6.19 25.41
C CYS A 268 15.04 -7.25 25.17
N LEU A 269 16.05 -7.29 26.06
CA LEU A 269 17.18 -8.21 26.07
C LEU A 269 17.29 -8.86 27.45
#